data_AF-A0A1H8ABM4-F1
#
_entry.id   AF-A0A1H8ABM4-F1
#
_cell.length_a   1.000
_cell.length_b   1.000
_cell.length_c   1.000
_cell.angle_alpha   90.00
_cell.angle_beta   90.00
_cell.angle_gamma   90.00
#
_symmetry.space_group_name_H-M   'P 1'
#
loop_
_entity.id
_entity.type
_entity.pdbx_description
1 polymer ?
#
loop_
_entity_poly.entity_id
_entity_poly.type
_entity_poly.pdbx_seq_one_letter_code
_entity_poly.pdbx_strand_id
1 'polypeptide(L)'
;MINRIVLIGNGFDIANGLPTTYKNFIDDYWARFCTNYIKFTEQEMFECDEFVTTSVKNFYSVPEIENYRDFFQHKENSRLSFTSKNDFFLNMCHSFHNKDWWDVERYFYEHLKEIAQSKNRIPLIKKLNTDFDRVKKLLQEYLITAKANTPINYNIFNEIKIRIFEDLDFNDVSEYGITKIVDDLWETIGSFVEDPNDRYGQDGSLDHLNKFEFKIVKNLWNGSFNKNFLQSYLRRETSQFKGLVDTKVTFLNFNYTDTEKQYVTDDDEVIKIHGELNSENNPIIFGYGDELDDFYSVIEKLNDNDFLENVKSINYSKTENYKKLLQTIDSGMYQIYVMGHSCGNSDRTLLNTLFEHDNCISIKIFYHQKEQGKDNYLDIYKNISRNFNNKAKLRDRVVNKNYSHPLVPIKLQNKSKS
;
A
#
# COMPACT_ATOMS: atom_id res chain seq x y z
N MET A 1 0.46 -10.34 23.74
CA MET A 1 1.25 -9.81 22.61
C MET A 1 0.28 -9.43 21.51
N ILE A 2 0.43 -8.26 20.90
CA ILE A 2 -0.42 -7.81 19.78
C ILE A 2 0.50 -7.47 18.62
N ASN A 3 0.26 -8.04 17.44
CA ASN A 3 1.09 -7.70 16.27
C ASN A 3 0.65 -6.36 15.68
N ARG A 4 1.60 -5.62 15.10
CA ARG A 4 1.31 -4.42 14.31
C ARG A 4 1.75 -4.63 12.88
N ILE A 5 0.79 -4.58 11.97
CA ILE A 5 1.04 -4.63 10.53
C ILE A 5 1.10 -3.20 10.00
N VAL A 6 2.29 -2.75 9.61
CA VAL A 6 2.50 -1.46 8.97
C VAL A 6 2.35 -1.64 7.48
N LEU A 7 1.18 -1.27 6.97
CA LEU A 7 0.78 -1.44 5.59
C LEU A 7 1.21 -0.22 4.78
N ILE A 8 2.22 -0.40 3.92
CA ILE A 8 2.84 0.68 3.14
C ILE A 8 2.63 0.49 1.63
N GLY A 9 2.45 1.61 0.93
CA GLY A 9 2.28 1.69 -0.51
C GLY A 9 2.91 2.97 -1.09
N ASN A 10 2.61 3.33 -2.34
CA ASN A 10 3.35 4.40 -3.05
C ASN A 10 3.31 5.75 -2.31
N GLY A 11 2.25 6.04 -1.55
CA GLY A 11 2.17 7.23 -0.71
C GLY A 11 3.19 7.26 0.44
N PHE A 12 3.73 6.12 0.86
CA PHE A 12 4.80 6.02 1.86
C PHE A 12 6.14 6.44 1.24
N ASP A 13 6.42 6.00 0.02
CA ASP A 13 7.58 6.45 -0.76
C ASP A 13 7.51 7.96 -1.01
N ILE A 14 6.34 8.45 -1.42
CA ILE A 14 6.11 9.89 -1.65
C ILE A 14 6.27 10.69 -0.35
N ALA A 15 5.80 10.15 0.79
CA ALA A 15 6.00 10.78 2.09
C ALA A 15 7.49 10.90 2.45
N ASN A 16 8.32 9.98 1.94
CA ASN A 16 9.78 9.99 2.04
C ASN A 16 10.49 10.80 0.94
N GLY A 17 9.73 11.48 0.06
CA GLY A 17 10.27 12.30 -1.03
C GLY A 17 10.60 11.52 -2.31
N LEU A 18 10.37 10.21 -2.34
CA LEU A 18 10.64 9.38 -3.52
C LEU A 18 9.50 9.52 -4.54
N PRO A 19 9.77 9.97 -5.78
CA PRO A 19 8.71 10.21 -6.78
C PRO A 19 8.25 8.88 -7.40
N THR A 20 7.34 8.16 -6.75
CA THR A 20 6.86 6.85 -7.23
C THR A 20 5.45 6.86 -7.80
N THR A 21 4.89 8.04 -8.10
CA THR A 21 3.61 8.08 -8.83
C THR A 21 3.79 7.63 -10.27
N TYR A 22 2.76 7.01 -10.85
CA TYR A 22 2.77 6.71 -12.29
C TYR A 22 2.91 7.97 -13.14
N LYS A 23 2.45 9.13 -12.66
CA LYS A 23 2.68 10.40 -13.35
C LYS A 23 4.18 10.72 -13.40
N ASN A 24 4.91 10.59 -12.29
CA ASN A 24 6.35 10.85 -12.28
C ASN A 24 7.11 9.91 -13.21
N PHE A 25 6.73 8.64 -13.24
CA PHE A 25 7.27 7.66 -14.19
C PHE A 25 7.07 8.10 -15.66
N ILE A 26 5.85 8.49 -16.03
CA ILE A 26 5.54 8.85 -17.42
C ILE A 26 6.17 10.18 -17.81
N ASP A 27 6.14 11.18 -16.91
CA ASP A 27 6.81 12.46 -17.15
C ASP A 27 8.33 12.26 -17.37
N ASP A 28 8.98 11.45 -16.54
CA ASP A 28 10.40 11.12 -16.70
C ASP A 28 10.70 10.42 -18.02
N TYR A 29 9.87 9.42 -18.38
CA TYR A 29 9.99 8.73 -19.66
C TYR A 29 9.95 9.72 -20.82
N TRP A 30 8.95 10.60 -20.87
CA TRP A 30 8.80 11.56 -21.97
C TRP A 30 9.88 12.63 -21.98
N ALA A 31 10.34 13.09 -20.81
CA ALA A 31 11.45 14.04 -20.73
C ALA A 31 12.76 13.45 -21.29
N ARG A 32 13.08 12.19 -20.92
CA ARG A 32 14.25 11.47 -21.47
C ARG A 32 14.09 11.22 -22.96
N PHE A 33 12.91 10.79 -23.39
CA PHE A 33 12.59 10.58 -24.80
C PHE A 33 12.79 11.87 -25.61
N CYS A 34 12.17 12.99 -25.21
CA CYS A 34 12.25 14.26 -25.94
C CYS A 34 13.69 14.76 -26.03
N THR A 35 14.45 14.65 -24.93
CA THR A 35 15.88 14.99 -24.89
C THR A 35 16.68 14.17 -25.91
N ASN A 36 16.39 12.88 -26.04
CA ASN A 36 17.06 12.02 -27.00
C ASN A 36 16.59 12.32 -28.43
N TYR A 37 15.28 12.42 -28.66
CA TYR A 37 14.70 12.72 -29.97
C TYR A 37 15.29 14.00 -30.58
N ILE A 38 15.42 15.07 -29.79
CA ILE A 38 16.05 16.34 -30.21
C ILE A 38 17.48 16.11 -30.73
N LYS A 39 18.29 15.31 -30.04
CA LYS A 39 19.67 14.99 -30.48
C LYS A 39 19.72 14.23 -31.81
N PHE A 40 18.66 13.50 -32.16
CA PHE A 40 18.56 12.72 -33.39
C PHE A 40 17.82 13.44 -34.53
N THR A 41 17.44 14.71 -34.37
CA THR A 41 16.70 15.48 -35.38
C THR A 41 17.44 15.69 -36.72
N GLU A 42 18.72 15.32 -36.80
CA GLU A 42 19.48 15.25 -38.05
C GLU A 42 19.25 13.94 -38.85
N GLN A 43 18.59 12.93 -38.27
CA GLN A 43 18.32 11.64 -38.90
C GLN A 43 16.90 11.55 -39.45
N GLU A 44 16.71 10.86 -40.58
CA GLU A 44 15.40 10.66 -41.23
C GLU A 44 14.46 9.74 -40.44
N MET A 45 15.01 8.91 -39.53
CA MET A 45 14.25 7.96 -38.72
C MET A 45 14.74 7.95 -37.28
N PHE A 46 13.78 7.99 -36.36
CA PHE A 46 13.99 7.74 -34.94
C PHE A 46 13.21 6.48 -34.55
N GLU A 47 13.86 5.57 -33.83
CA GLU A 47 13.26 4.32 -33.38
C GLU A 47 13.59 4.09 -31.91
N CYS A 48 12.56 3.84 -31.10
CA CYS A 48 12.68 3.33 -29.73
C CYS A 48 11.86 2.04 -29.57
N ASP A 49 11.76 1.52 -28.34
CA ASP A 49 11.07 0.26 -28.06
C ASP A 49 9.54 0.39 -28.14
N GLU A 50 9.03 1.62 -28.04
CA GLU A 50 7.61 1.97 -27.98
C GLU A 50 7.05 2.37 -29.34
N PHE A 51 7.85 2.98 -30.22
CA PHE A 51 7.42 3.39 -31.56
C PHE A 51 8.59 3.74 -32.49
N VAL A 52 8.25 3.89 -33.77
CA VAL A 52 9.10 4.42 -34.83
C VAL A 52 8.50 5.72 -35.34
N THR A 53 9.35 6.73 -35.54
CA THR A 53 8.98 7.96 -36.25
C THR A 53 9.90 8.14 -37.44
N THR A 54 9.35 8.46 -38.60
CA THR A 54 10.13 8.84 -39.78
C THR A 54 9.76 10.24 -40.19
N SER A 55 10.76 11.11 -40.28
CA SER A 55 10.55 12.46 -40.78
C SER A 55 10.49 12.46 -42.30
N VAL A 56 9.47 13.12 -42.85
CA VAL A 56 9.32 13.32 -44.29
C VAL A 56 10.04 14.61 -44.73
N LYS A 57 10.60 15.41 -43.80
CA LYS A 57 11.28 16.68 -44.06
C LYS A 57 12.45 16.94 -43.10
N ASN A 58 13.51 17.59 -43.59
CA ASN A 58 14.54 18.17 -42.73
C ASN A 58 13.91 19.26 -41.85
N PHE A 59 14.14 19.19 -40.53
CA PHE A 59 13.72 20.25 -39.61
C PHE A 59 14.63 21.47 -39.81
N TYR A 60 14.05 22.62 -40.17
CA TYR A 60 14.81 23.88 -40.32
C TYR A 60 15.23 24.49 -38.97
N SER A 61 14.64 24.03 -37.87
CA SER A 61 14.93 24.45 -36.49
C SER A 61 14.68 23.29 -35.53
N VAL A 62 15.48 23.22 -34.45
CA VAL A 62 15.29 22.24 -33.37
C VAL A 62 13.90 22.45 -32.75
N PRO A 63 13.05 21.41 -32.66
CA PRO A 63 11.74 21.55 -32.04
C PRO A 63 11.87 21.70 -30.52
N GLU A 64 11.12 22.65 -29.96
CA GLU A 64 10.93 22.78 -28.51
C GLU A 64 9.93 21.70 -28.06
N ILE A 65 10.45 20.55 -27.63
CA ILE A 65 9.65 19.45 -27.08
C ILE A 65 10.21 19.03 -25.73
N GLU A 66 9.39 19.08 -24.68
CA GLU A 66 9.84 18.71 -23.33
C GLU A 66 9.03 17.55 -22.75
N ASN A 67 7.82 17.34 -23.26
CA ASN A 67 6.90 16.36 -22.71
C ASN A 67 6.02 15.70 -23.80
N TYR A 68 5.17 14.76 -23.37
CA TYR A 68 4.22 14.05 -24.21
C TYR A 68 3.39 14.98 -25.12
N ARG A 69 2.83 16.06 -24.54
CA ARG A 69 1.92 16.96 -25.27
C ARG A 69 2.66 17.66 -26.40
N ASP A 70 3.84 18.22 -26.11
CA ASP A 70 4.64 18.95 -27.10
C ASP A 70 5.03 18.03 -28.25
N PHE A 71 5.42 16.79 -27.94
CA PHE A 71 5.78 15.80 -28.96
C PHE A 71 4.60 15.47 -29.88
N PHE A 72 3.41 15.20 -29.34
CA PHE A 72 2.25 14.87 -30.19
C PHE A 72 1.72 16.08 -30.97
N GLN A 73 1.83 17.30 -30.43
CA GLN A 73 1.58 18.53 -31.19
C GLN A 73 2.58 18.71 -32.33
N HIS A 74 3.87 18.50 -32.05
CA HIS A 74 4.93 18.55 -33.04
C HIS A 74 4.72 17.52 -34.17
N LYS A 75 4.30 16.30 -33.82
CA LYS A 75 3.95 15.24 -34.77
C LYS A 75 2.84 15.66 -35.73
N GLU A 76 1.77 16.27 -35.21
CA GLU A 76 0.65 16.76 -36.02
C GLU A 76 1.08 17.89 -36.97
N ASN A 77 1.84 18.86 -36.45
CA ASN A 77 2.32 20.01 -37.22
C ASN A 77 3.33 19.63 -38.32
N SER A 78 4.20 18.67 -38.03
CA SER A 78 5.30 18.26 -38.92
C SER A 78 4.93 17.11 -39.86
N ARG A 79 3.70 16.57 -39.75
CA ARG A 79 3.22 15.40 -40.51
C ARG A 79 4.19 14.21 -40.45
N LEU A 80 4.73 13.94 -39.26
CA LEU A 80 5.59 12.78 -39.03
C LEU A 80 4.80 11.50 -39.23
N SER A 81 5.40 10.55 -39.96
CA SER A 81 4.91 9.17 -39.94
C SER A 81 5.28 8.55 -38.59
N PHE A 82 4.32 7.87 -37.97
CA PHE A 82 4.42 7.33 -36.63
C PHE A 82 3.83 5.92 -36.62
N THR A 83 4.65 4.95 -36.27
CA THR A 83 4.24 3.55 -36.17
C THR A 83 4.46 3.08 -34.73
N SER A 84 3.36 2.74 -34.07
CA SER A 84 3.38 2.22 -32.71
C SER A 84 3.96 0.81 -32.67
N LYS A 85 4.82 0.54 -31.69
CA LYS A 85 5.26 -0.81 -31.30
C LYS A 85 4.57 -1.27 -30.02
N ASN A 86 4.20 -0.35 -29.13
CA ASN A 86 3.49 -0.60 -27.88
C ASN A 86 2.21 0.25 -27.83
N ASP A 87 1.12 -0.29 -28.36
CA ASP A 87 -0.16 0.42 -28.47
C ASP A 87 -0.75 0.72 -27.10
N PHE A 88 -0.64 -0.24 -26.18
CA PHE A 88 -1.14 -0.08 -24.81
C PHE A 88 -0.51 1.12 -24.12
N PHE A 89 0.82 1.23 -24.12
CA PHE A 89 1.54 2.31 -23.45
C PHE A 89 1.19 3.68 -24.02
N LEU A 90 1.12 3.79 -25.35
CA LEU A 90 0.83 5.05 -26.02
C LEU A 90 -0.63 5.49 -25.84
N ASN A 91 -1.57 4.55 -25.96
CA ASN A 91 -2.98 4.81 -25.68
C ASN A 91 -3.20 5.19 -24.22
N MET A 92 -2.46 4.57 -23.30
CA MET A 92 -2.46 4.91 -21.88
C MET A 92 -1.95 6.34 -21.65
N CYS A 93 -0.80 6.71 -22.22
CA CYS A 93 -0.27 8.07 -22.15
C CYS A 93 -1.29 9.09 -22.70
N HIS A 94 -1.88 8.79 -23.86
CA HIS A 94 -2.93 9.62 -24.46
C HIS A 94 -4.18 9.73 -23.59
N SER A 95 -4.58 8.65 -22.91
CA SER A 95 -5.77 8.64 -22.07
C SER A 95 -5.59 9.41 -20.76
N PHE A 96 -4.34 9.55 -20.29
CA PHE A 96 -4.05 10.13 -18.99
C PHE A 96 -3.35 11.49 -19.01
N HIS A 97 -2.85 11.98 -20.16
CA HIS A 97 -2.09 13.24 -20.22
C HIS A 97 -2.80 14.47 -19.60
N ASN A 98 -4.14 14.48 -19.59
CA ASN A 98 -4.95 15.56 -18.98
C ASN A 98 -5.61 15.16 -17.65
N LYS A 99 -5.25 14.02 -17.06
CA LYS A 99 -5.83 13.54 -15.80
C LYS A 99 -4.85 13.70 -14.65
N ASP A 100 -5.40 14.09 -13.50
CA ASP A 100 -4.65 14.22 -12.25
C ASP A 100 -4.28 12.85 -11.64
N TRP A 101 -4.98 11.78 -12.02
CA TRP A 101 -4.75 10.44 -11.50
C TRP A 101 -4.55 9.42 -12.63
N TRP A 102 -3.45 8.68 -12.51
CA TRP A 102 -3.03 7.64 -13.43
C TRP A 102 -3.18 6.31 -12.69
N ASP A 103 -3.97 5.40 -13.25
CA ASP A 103 -4.18 4.06 -12.67
C ASP A 103 -3.95 3.02 -13.77
N VAL A 104 -2.70 2.59 -13.87
CA VAL A 104 -2.21 1.70 -14.93
C VAL A 104 -2.83 0.31 -14.80
N GLU A 105 -3.00 -0.19 -13.57
CA GLU A 105 -3.56 -1.52 -13.30
C GLU A 105 -5.04 -1.59 -13.66
N ARG A 106 -5.80 -0.55 -13.31
CA ARG A 106 -7.18 -0.45 -13.74
C ARG A 106 -7.29 -0.30 -15.25
N TYR A 107 -6.44 0.53 -15.88
CA TYR A 107 -6.45 0.69 -17.33
C TYR A 107 -6.18 -0.64 -18.05
N PHE A 108 -5.21 -1.42 -17.57
CA PHE A 108 -4.96 -2.79 -18.04
C PHE A 108 -6.19 -3.69 -17.87
N TYR A 109 -6.82 -3.67 -16.69
CA TYR A 109 -7.98 -4.52 -16.42
C TYR A 109 -9.17 -4.18 -17.33
N GLU A 110 -9.47 -2.91 -17.59
CA GLU A 110 -10.55 -2.55 -18.52
C GLU A 110 -10.27 -3.06 -19.95
N HIS A 111 -9.02 -2.98 -20.43
CA HIS A 111 -8.64 -3.55 -21.75
C HIS A 111 -8.78 -5.08 -21.75
N LEU A 112 -8.44 -5.74 -20.65
CA LEU A 112 -8.63 -7.17 -20.49
C LEU A 112 -10.12 -7.54 -20.60
N LYS A 113 -11.02 -6.75 -20.01
CA LYS A 113 -12.48 -6.94 -20.11
C LYS A 113 -12.97 -6.82 -21.55
N GLU A 114 -12.49 -5.82 -22.28
CA GLU A 114 -12.85 -5.62 -23.69
C GLU A 114 -12.37 -6.79 -24.56
N ILE A 115 -11.12 -7.22 -24.39
CA ILE A 115 -10.55 -8.35 -25.14
C ILE A 115 -11.28 -9.66 -24.83
N ALA A 116 -11.64 -9.90 -23.57
CA ALA A 116 -12.37 -11.10 -23.14
C ALA A 116 -13.73 -11.25 -23.87
N GLN A 117 -14.33 -10.15 -24.29
CA GLN A 117 -15.61 -10.13 -25.03
C GLN A 117 -15.41 -10.22 -26.55
N SER A 118 -14.18 -10.06 -27.05
CA SER A 118 -13.87 -10.06 -28.48
C SER A 118 -13.92 -11.47 -29.10
N LYS A 119 -14.25 -11.53 -30.39
CA LYS A 119 -14.12 -12.77 -31.20
C LYS A 119 -12.65 -13.10 -31.51
N ASN A 120 -11.78 -12.09 -31.60
CA ASN A 120 -10.36 -12.22 -31.91
C ASN A 120 -9.48 -12.16 -30.66
N ARG A 121 -9.93 -12.75 -29.55
CA ARG A 121 -9.35 -12.53 -28.22
C ARG A 121 -7.91 -13.03 -28.04
N ILE A 122 -7.57 -14.19 -28.61
CA ILE A 122 -6.27 -14.87 -28.42
C ILE A 122 -5.07 -14.02 -28.88
N PRO A 123 -5.01 -13.50 -30.12
CA PRO A 123 -3.88 -12.65 -30.53
C PRO A 123 -3.86 -11.32 -29.76
N LEU A 124 -5.02 -10.79 -29.37
CA LEU A 124 -5.12 -9.53 -28.64
C LEU A 124 -4.59 -9.64 -27.21
N ILE A 125 -4.89 -10.72 -26.47
CA ILE A 125 -4.40 -10.90 -25.11
C ILE A 125 -2.87 -11.09 -25.08
N LYS A 126 -2.32 -11.88 -26.01
CA LYS A 126 -0.86 -12.05 -26.13
C LYS A 126 -0.14 -10.74 -26.41
N LYS A 127 -0.72 -9.91 -27.30
CA LYS A 127 -0.19 -8.58 -27.59
C LYS A 127 -0.28 -7.67 -26.35
N LEU A 128 -1.42 -7.65 -25.66
CA LEU A 128 -1.61 -6.87 -24.44
C LEU A 128 -0.60 -7.27 -23.35
N ASN A 129 -0.40 -8.57 -23.09
CA ASN A 129 0.58 -9.04 -22.10
C ASN A 129 2.01 -8.64 -22.49
N THR A 130 2.38 -8.81 -23.76
CA THR A 130 3.69 -8.38 -24.27
C THR A 130 3.93 -6.87 -24.08
N ASP A 131 2.91 -6.07 -24.37
CA ASP A 131 2.99 -4.61 -24.23
C ASP A 131 3.06 -4.20 -22.76
N PHE A 132 2.29 -4.85 -21.90
CA PHE A 132 2.27 -4.60 -20.47
C PHE A 132 3.59 -4.98 -19.80
N ASP A 133 4.24 -6.07 -20.24
CA ASP A 133 5.57 -6.45 -19.77
C ASP A 133 6.65 -5.43 -20.12
N ARG A 134 6.54 -4.75 -21.27
CA ARG A 134 7.44 -3.62 -21.58
C ARG A 134 7.21 -2.46 -20.63
N VAL A 135 5.96 -2.14 -20.29
CA VAL A 135 5.63 -1.09 -19.30
C VAL A 135 6.22 -1.43 -17.93
N LYS A 136 6.18 -2.70 -17.49
CA LYS A 136 6.83 -3.14 -16.24
C LYS A 136 8.33 -2.89 -16.24
N LYS A 137 9.02 -3.13 -17.36
CA LYS A 137 10.47 -2.90 -17.47
C LYS A 137 10.81 -1.41 -17.39
N LEU A 138 10.08 -0.57 -18.13
CA LEU A 138 10.24 0.88 -18.06
C LEU A 138 10.00 1.43 -16.65
N LEU A 139 8.97 0.92 -15.95
CA LEU A 139 8.70 1.30 -14.57
C LEU A 139 9.84 0.89 -13.63
N GLN A 140 10.41 -0.30 -13.81
CA GLN A 140 11.56 -0.76 -13.02
C GLN A 140 12.78 0.14 -13.19
N GLU A 141 13.16 0.42 -14.44
CA GLU A 141 14.29 1.30 -14.76
C GLU A 141 14.11 2.70 -14.16
N TYR A 142 12.89 3.22 -14.24
CA TYR A 142 12.53 4.49 -13.63
C TYR A 142 12.71 4.46 -12.11
N LEU A 143 12.12 3.48 -11.42
CA LEU A 143 12.16 3.40 -9.96
C LEU A 143 13.58 3.22 -9.42
N ILE A 144 14.44 2.48 -10.14
CA ILE A 144 15.87 2.35 -9.81
C ILE A 144 16.53 3.73 -9.84
N THR A 145 16.30 4.50 -10.90
CA THR A 145 16.87 5.84 -11.08
C THR A 145 16.32 6.83 -10.05
N ALA A 146 15.00 6.84 -9.84
CA ALA A 146 14.33 7.69 -8.87
C ALA A 146 14.85 7.45 -7.44
N LYS A 147 15.05 6.18 -7.07
CA LYS A 147 15.61 5.79 -5.77
C LYS A 147 17.05 6.27 -5.60
N ALA A 148 17.89 6.10 -6.61
CA ALA A 148 19.29 6.55 -6.54
C ALA A 148 19.41 8.06 -6.36
N ASN A 149 18.46 8.84 -6.90
CA ASN A 149 18.48 10.30 -6.89
C ASN A 149 17.75 10.93 -5.70
N THR A 150 17.14 10.15 -4.81
CA THR A 150 16.34 10.67 -3.70
C THR A 150 17.11 10.56 -2.37
N PRO A 151 17.61 11.68 -1.81
CA PRO A 151 18.28 11.67 -0.52
C PRO A 151 17.29 11.49 0.64
N ILE A 152 17.77 10.92 1.76
CA ILE A 152 16.98 10.77 2.99
C ILE A 152 16.80 12.13 3.67
N ASN A 153 15.55 12.47 3.97
CA ASN A 153 15.21 13.62 4.81
C ASN A 153 15.06 13.18 6.28
N TYR A 154 16.07 13.46 7.11
CA TYR A 154 16.11 13.01 8.51
C TYR A 154 14.94 13.53 9.38
N ASN A 155 14.37 14.69 9.08
CA ASN A 155 13.22 15.20 9.83
C ASN A 155 11.95 14.39 9.54
N ILE A 156 11.74 14.04 8.26
CA ILE A 156 10.65 13.16 7.83
C ILE A 156 10.86 11.75 8.38
N PHE A 157 12.08 11.24 8.28
CA PHE A 157 12.47 9.95 8.84
C PHE A 157 12.10 9.83 10.33
N ASN A 158 12.54 10.78 11.16
CA ASN A 158 12.26 10.75 12.60
C ASN A 158 10.76 10.80 12.91
N GLU A 159 10.00 11.63 12.18
CA GLU A 159 8.55 11.73 12.36
C GLU A 159 7.85 10.40 12.03
N ILE A 160 8.14 9.80 10.88
CA ILE A 160 7.55 8.52 10.47
C ILE A 160 7.94 7.41 11.45
N LYS A 161 9.21 7.38 11.88
CA LYS A 161 9.70 6.39 12.86
C LYS A 161 8.92 6.46 14.17
N ILE A 162 8.66 7.65 14.70
CA ILE A 162 7.88 7.83 15.93
C ILE A 162 6.46 7.24 15.78
N ARG A 163 5.84 7.38 14.60
CA ARG A 163 4.48 6.87 14.35
C ARG A 163 4.42 5.36 14.13
N ILE A 164 5.44 4.78 13.51
CA ILE A 164 5.52 3.32 13.32
C ILE A 164 5.55 2.60 14.67
N PHE A 165 6.37 3.12 15.60
CA PHE A 165 6.65 2.50 16.90
C PHE A 165 5.89 3.15 18.06
N GLU A 166 4.78 3.85 17.80
CA GLU A 166 3.95 4.41 18.89
C GLU A 166 3.32 3.30 19.74
N ASP A 167 3.09 3.53 21.03
CA ASP A 167 2.43 2.53 21.89
C ASP A 167 1.01 2.21 21.42
N LEU A 168 0.50 1.03 21.74
CA LEU A 168 -0.90 0.70 21.51
C LEU A 168 -1.81 1.63 22.34
N ASP A 169 -2.74 2.31 21.67
CA ASP A 169 -3.84 3.02 22.31
C ASP A 169 -5.08 2.14 22.32
N PHE A 170 -5.59 1.79 23.51
CA PHE A 170 -6.81 0.98 23.62
C PHE A 170 -8.04 1.70 23.06
N ASN A 171 -8.02 3.02 22.86
CA ASN A 171 -9.09 3.74 22.17
C ASN A 171 -9.10 3.52 20.65
N ASP A 172 -7.99 3.04 20.07
CA ASP A 172 -7.93 2.63 18.67
C ASP A 172 -8.48 1.22 18.44
N VAL A 173 -8.70 0.45 19.51
CA VAL A 173 -9.15 -0.95 19.43
C VAL A 173 -10.67 -1.02 19.30
N SER A 174 -11.13 -1.84 18.36
CA SER A 174 -12.54 -2.17 18.13
C SER A 174 -13.24 -2.71 19.39
N GLU A 175 -14.57 -2.61 19.44
CA GLU A 175 -15.34 -3.21 20.54
C GLU A 175 -15.15 -4.73 20.57
N TYR A 176 -15.15 -5.38 19.40
CA TYR A 176 -14.83 -6.81 19.33
C TYR A 176 -13.43 -7.14 19.85
N GLY A 177 -12.43 -6.35 19.45
CA GLY A 177 -11.04 -6.57 19.84
C GLY A 177 -10.80 -6.35 21.33
N ILE A 178 -11.39 -5.30 21.93
CA ILE A 178 -11.20 -5.05 23.36
C ILE A 178 -11.89 -6.13 24.20
N THR A 179 -13.05 -6.65 23.78
CA THR A 179 -13.71 -7.77 24.45
C THR A 179 -12.81 -9.01 24.45
N LYS A 180 -12.20 -9.37 23.31
CA LYS A 180 -11.23 -10.47 23.24
C LYS A 180 -10.04 -10.25 24.18
N ILE A 181 -9.44 -9.07 24.16
CA ILE A 181 -8.31 -8.74 25.05
C ILE A 181 -8.72 -8.88 26.52
N VAL A 182 -9.91 -8.41 26.88
CA VAL A 182 -10.43 -8.51 28.26
C VAL A 182 -10.71 -9.95 28.64
N ASP A 183 -11.26 -10.75 27.74
CA ASP A 183 -11.51 -12.17 27.99
C ASP A 183 -10.20 -12.93 28.23
N ASP A 184 -9.20 -12.75 27.36
CA ASP A 184 -7.86 -13.36 27.50
C ASP A 184 -7.18 -12.93 28.81
N LEU A 185 -7.24 -11.63 29.14
CA LEU A 185 -6.70 -11.14 30.42
C LEU A 185 -7.46 -11.71 31.61
N TRP A 186 -8.77 -11.87 31.51
CA TRP A 186 -9.57 -12.36 32.65
C TRP A 186 -9.20 -13.78 33.05
N GLU A 187 -8.75 -14.60 32.10
CA GLU A 187 -8.24 -15.94 32.38
C GLU A 187 -6.97 -15.92 33.25
N THR A 188 -6.14 -14.87 33.14
CA THR A 188 -4.89 -14.74 33.91
C THR A 188 -5.07 -13.91 35.17
N ILE A 189 -5.82 -12.80 35.12
CA ILE A 189 -5.90 -11.84 36.22
C ILE A 189 -7.21 -11.86 37.01
N GLY A 190 -8.24 -12.57 36.54
CA GLY A 190 -9.60 -12.50 37.07
C GLY A 190 -9.69 -12.79 38.57
N SER A 191 -9.02 -13.85 39.03
CA SER A 191 -8.97 -14.23 40.45
C SER A 191 -8.37 -13.15 41.36
N PHE A 192 -7.49 -12.29 40.82
CA PHE A 192 -6.87 -11.21 41.58
C PHE A 192 -7.70 -9.93 41.65
N VAL A 193 -8.75 -9.79 40.82
CA VAL A 193 -9.52 -8.53 40.72
C VAL A 193 -11.03 -8.71 40.96
N GLU A 194 -11.54 -9.94 40.94
CA GLU A 194 -12.97 -10.23 41.09
C GLU A 194 -13.44 -10.15 42.55
N ASP A 195 -12.83 -10.88 43.48
CA ASP A 195 -13.19 -10.84 44.91
C ASP A 195 -11.95 -10.59 45.79
N PRO A 196 -11.88 -9.48 46.56
CA PRO A 196 -10.82 -9.22 47.53
C PRO A 196 -10.62 -10.31 48.58
N ASN A 197 -11.67 -11.04 48.94
CA ASN A 197 -11.63 -12.02 50.03
C ASN A 197 -11.12 -13.40 49.57
N ASP A 198 -11.27 -13.75 48.29
CA ASP A 198 -10.84 -15.03 47.73
C ASP A 198 -9.32 -15.06 47.42
N ARG A 199 -8.65 -13.91 47.52
CA ARG A 199 -7.22 -13.74 47.17
C ARG A 199 -6.24 -14.39 48.14
N TYR A 200 -6.70 -14.79 49.31
CA TYR A 200 -5.87 -15.42 50.35
C TYR A 200 -5.84 -16.96 50.26
N GLY A 201 -6.55 -17.56 49.30
CA GLY A 201 -6.67 -19.03 49.14
C GLY A 201 -5.80 -19.67 48.06
N GLN A 202 -5.32 -18.90 47.08
CA GLN A 202 -4.32 -19.33 46.09
C GLN A 202 -2.94 -18.78 46.51
N ASP A 203 -1.86 -19.51 46.25
CA ASP A 203 -0.49 -19.02 46.44
C ASP A 203 -0.36 -17.68 45.70
N GLY A 204 -0.47 -16.56 46.45
CA GLY A 204 -0.70 -15.20 45.93
C GLY A 204 0.51 -14.61 45.21
N SER A 205 1.37 -15.45 44.67
CA SER A 205 2.52 -15.08 43.87
C SER A 205 2.05 -14.47 42.55
N LEU A 206 2.47 -13.22 42.34
CA LEU A 206 2.29 -12.47 41.10
C LEU A 206 3.43 -12.74 40.11
N ASP A 207 4.30 -13.72 40.37
CA ASP A 207 5.55 -13.93 39.64
C ASP A 207 5.34 -14.45 38.21
N HIS A 208 4.18 -15.03 37.93
CA HIS A 208 3.80 -15.51 36.60
C HIS A 208 3.18 -14.43 35.71
N LEU A 209 2.80 -13.27 36.29
CA LEU A 209 2.19 -12.17 35.54
C LEU A 209 3.25 -11.40 34.77
N ASN A 210 2.95 -11.07 33.52
CA ASN A 210 3.78 -10.16 32.77
C ASN A 210 3.66 -8.72 33.31
N LYS A 211 4.54 -7.82 32.87
CA LYS A 211 4.58 -6.42 33.37
C LYS A 211 3.25 -5.67 33.19
N PHE A 212 2.53 -5.95 32.10
CA PHE A 212 1.24 -5.33 31.81
C PHE A 212 0.15 -5.86 32.74
N GLU A 213 0.02 -7.17 32.89
CA GLU A 213 -0.92 -7.82 33.81
C GLU A 213 -0.68 -7.42 35.26
N PHE A 214 0.57 -7.46 35.70
CA PHE A 214 0.97 -7.05 37.05
C PHE A 214 0.55 -5.61 37.35
N LYS A 215 0.74 -4.70 36.37
CA LYS A 215 0.36 -3.29 36.51
C LYS A 215 -1.15 -3.15 36.71
N ILE A 216 -1.96 -3.90 35.96
CA ILE A 216 -3.42 -3.92 36.10
C ILE A 216 -3.81 -4.43 37.48
N VAL A 217 -3.33 -5.62 37.87
CA VAL A 217 -3.64 -6.25 39.16
C VAL A 217 -3.29 -5.33 40.32
N LYS A 218 -2.10 -4.71 40.30
CA LYS A 218 -1.67 -3.76 41.33
C LYS A 218 -2.61 -2.55 41.43
N ASN A 219 -3.03 -2.01 40.29
CA ASN A 219 -3.91 -0.83 40.26
C ASN A 219 -5.34 -1.17 40.70
N LEU A 220 -5.78 -2.42 40.50
CA LEU A 220 -7.12 -2.91 40.84
C LEU A 220 -7.15 -3.75 42.14
N TRP A 221 -6.06 -3.73 42.91
CA TRP A 221 -5.88 -4.59 44.09
C TRP A 221 -6.89 -4.35 45.22
N ASN A 222 -7.55 -3.20 45.31
CA ASN A 222 -8.41 -2.90 46.47
C ASN A 222 -9.92 -2.91 46.16
N GLY A 223 -10.32 -3.36 44.97
CA GLY A 223 -11.73 -3.40 44.59
C GLY A 223 -12.19 -4.77 44.10
N SER A 224 -13.50 -4.94 44.00
CA SER A 224 -14.16 -6.03 43.28
C SER A 224 -14.60 -5.48 41.92
N PHE A 225 -14.04 -6.03 40.86
CA PHE A 225 -14.26 -5.56 39.51
C PHE A 225 -14.78 -6.70 38.63
N ASN A 226 -15.43 -6.35 37.52
CA ASN A 226 -15.89 -7.29 36.51
C ASN A 226 -15.24 -6.96 35.15
N LYS A 227 -15.46 -7.83 34.16
CA LYS A 227 -14.94 -7.64 32.79
C LYS A 227 -15.31 -6.28 32.18
N ASN A 228 -16.53 -5.80 32.38
CA ASN A 228 -16.98 -4.51 31.85
C ASN A 228 -16.20 -3.33 32.46
N PHE A 229 -15.87 -3.41 33.75
CA PHE A 229 -15.00 -2.44 34.40
C PHE A 229 -13.59 -2.51 33.81
N LEU A 230 -13.03 -3.71 33.64
CA LEU A 230 -11.69 -3.89 33.06
C LEU A 230 -11.60 -3.29 31.64
N GLN A 231 -12.61 -3.52 30.81
CA GLN A 231 -12.71 -2.91 29.48
C GLN A 231 -12.66 -1.37 29.54
N SER A 232 -13.48 -0.77 30.41
CA SER A 232 -13.53 0.68 30.59
C SER A 232 -12.22 1.24 31.15
N TYR A 233 -11.58 0.48 32.04
CA TYR A 233 -10.30 0.81 32.67
C TYR A 233 -9.16 0.84 31.64
N LEU A 234 -9.06 -0.17 30.77
CA LEU A 234 -8.03 -0.22 29.71
C LEU A 234 -8.11 0.99 28.78
N ARG A 235 -9.32 1.39 28.36
CA ARG A 235 -9.52 2.57 27.50
C ARG A 235 -9.19 3.88 28.20
N ARG A 236 -9.66 4.05 29.45
CA ARG A 236 -9.47 5.30 30.21
C ARG A 236 -8.01 5.52 30.61
N GLU A 237 -7.34 4.44 31.02
CA GLU A 237 -5.98 4.50 31.57
C GLU A 237 -4.91 4.10 30.55
N THR A 238 -5.21 4.15 29.24
CA THR A 238 -4.32 3.69 28.16
C THR A 238 -2.88 4.23 28.28
N SER A 239 -2.74 5.48 28.73
CA SER A 239 -1.44 6.15 28.92
C SER A 239 -0.58 5.54 30.02
N GLN A 240 -1.17 4.80 30.97
CA GLN A 240 -0.45 4.09 32.03
C GLN A 240 0.23 2.81 31.54
N PHE A 241 -0.11 2.32 30.34
CA PHE A 241 0.38 1.06 29.78
C PHE A 241 1.44 1.23 28.69
N LYS A 242 1.95 2.45 28.50
CA LYS A 242 3.03 2.74 27.56
C LYS A 242 4.26 1.87 27.83
N GLY A 243 4.78 1.23 26.78
CA GLY A 243 5.90 0.30 26.86
C GLY A 243 5.64 -0.98 27.66
N LEU A 244 4.39 -1.26 28.06
CA LEU A 244 4.03 -2.50 28.78
C LEU A 244 3.41 -3.56 27.86
N VAL A 245 2.76 -3.13 26.77
CA VAL A 245 2.18 -4.04 25.78
C VAL A 245 3.22 -4.40 24.74
N ASP A 246 3.63 -5.67 24.74
CA ASP A 246 4.55 -6.19 23.75
C ASP A 246 3.92 -6.19 22.35
N THR A 247 4.56 -5.47 21.42
CA THR A 247 4.06 -5.20 20.07
C THR A 247 5.12 -5.57 19.04
N LYS A 248 4.94 -6.71 18.36
CA LYS A 248 5.80 -7.12 17.25
C LYS A 248 5.38 -6.39 15.98
N VAL A 249 6.32 -5.74 15.28
CA VAL A 249 6.03 -5.00 14.04
C VAL A 249 6.33 -5.86 12.81
N THR A 250 5.40 -5.85 11.86
CA THR A 250 5.55 -6.43 10.53
C THR A 250 5.27 -5.38 9.48
N PHE A 251 6.23 -5.08 8.61
CA PHE A 251 6.03 -4.24 7.44
C PHE A 251 5.43 -5.07 6.32
N LEU A 252 4.20 -4.74 5.92
CA LEU A 252 3.59 -5.28 4.72
C LEU A 252 3.75 -4.27 3.59
N ASN A 253 4.75 -4.50 2.74
CA ASN A 253 5.17 -3.58 1.70
C ASN A 253 4.60 -3.96 0.32
N PHE A 254 3.80 -3.06 -0.23
CA PHE A 254 3.21 -3.14 -1.58
C PHE A 254 4.03 -2.39 -2.64
N ASN A 255 5.08 -1.66 -2.23
CA ASN A 255 6.01 -1.00 -3.13
C ASN A 255 7.05 -1.98 -3.66
N TYR A 256 7.54 -1.68 -4.84
CA TYR A 256 8.69 -2.40 -5.43
C TYR A 256 10.03 -1.92 -4.84
N THR A 257 10.03 -0.72 -4.26
CA THR A 257 11.16 -0.09 -3.58
C THR A 257 11.34 -0.70 -2.19
N ASP A 258 12.47 -0.42 -1.55
CA ASP A 258 12.82 -0.92 -0.22
C ASP A 258 12.90 0.20 0.84
N THR A 259 12.02 1.22 0.71
CA THR A 259 11.95 2.37 1.62
C THR A 259 11.77 1.96 3.08
N GLU A 260 11.13 0.81 3.35
CA GLU A 260 10.97 0.26 4.70
C GLU A 260 12.29 -0.02 5.40
N LYS A 261 13.36 -0.37 4.67
CA LYS A 261 14.68 -0.69 5.25
C LYS A 261 15.26 0.46 6.06
N GLN A 262 14.80 1.69 5.85
CA GLN A 262 15.20 2.83 6.66
C GLN A 262 14.70 2.71 8.11
N TYR A 263 13.56 2.05 8.32
CA TYR A 263 12.81 2.03 9.57
C TYR A 263 12.89 0.70 10.34
N VAL A 264 13.07 -0.40 9.61
CA VAL A 264 13.13 -1.77 10.12
C VAL A 264 14.24 -1.91 11.18
N THR A 265 13.92 -2.60 12.26
CA THR A 265 14.86 -3.06 13.29
C THR A 265 15.10 -4.56 13.15
N ASP A 266 16.09 -5.11 13.86
CA ASP A 266 16.48 -6.52 13.75
C ASP A 266 15.36 -7.51 14.13
N ASP A 267 14.40 -7.09 14.95
CA ASP A 267 13.27 -7.90 15.43
C ASP A 267 12.03 -7.81 14.51
N ASP A 268 12.03 -6.88 13.54
CA ASP A 268 10.88 -6.61 12.69
C ASP A 268 10.84 -7.54 11.47
N GLU A 269 9.63 -7.93 11.09
CA GLU A 269 9.41 -8.75 9.90
C GLU A 269 9.05 -7.88 8.69
N VAL A 270 9.57 -8.21 7.51
CA VAL A 270 9.25 -7.51 6.25
C VAL A 270 8.69 -8.49 5.25
N ILE A 271 7.47 -8.22 4.78
CA ILE A 271 6.76 -9.00 3.76
C ILE A 271 6.54 -8.09 2.55
N LYS A 272 7.21 -8.41 1.44
CA LYS A 272 7.10 -7.65 0.19
C LYS A 272 6.20 -8.36 -0.79
N ILE A 273 4.92 -8.02 -0.74
CA ILE A 273 3.89 -8.79 -1.43
C ILE A 273 3.88 -8.57 -2.95
N HIS A 274 4.40 -7.42 -3.41
CA HIS A 274 4.45 -7.06 -4.82
C HIS A 274 5.81 -7.29 -5.48
N GLY A 275 6.73 -7.96 -4.80
CA GLY A 275 8.08 -8.16 -5.31
C GLY A 275 9.02 -6.98 -5.02
N GLU A 276 10.21 -7.08 -5.59
CA GLU A 276 11.34 -6.18 -5.35
C GLU A 276 12.03 -5.79 -6.65
N LEU A 277 12.50 -4.55 -6.72
CA LEU A 277 13.40 -4.12 -7.79
C LEU A 277 14.67 -4.99 -7.80
N ASN A 278 15.06 -5.45 -8.99
CA ASN A 278 16.26 -6.25 -9.23
C ASN A 278 16.33 -7.57 -8.43
N SER A 279 15.18 -8.20 -8.15
CA SER A 279 15.13 -9.49 -7.45
C SER A 279 14.60 -10.59 -8.35
N GLU A 280 15.42 -11.62 -8.59
CA GLU A 280 15.00 -12.84 -9.28
C GLU A 280 14.13 -13.74 -8.39
N ASN A 281 14.37 -13.72 -7.08
CA ASN A 281 13.65 -14.55 -6.10
C ASN A 281 12.29 -13.97 -5.71
N ASN A 282 12.12 -12.66 -5.84
CA ASN A 282 10.88 -11.95 -5.53
C ASN A 282 10.59 -10.93 -6.64
N PRO A 283 10.31 -11.38 -7.87
CA PRO A 283 10.12 -10.50 -9.02
C PRO A 283 8.86 -9.66 -8.85
N ILE A 284 8.82 -8.53 -9.56
CA ILE A 284 7.69 -7.61 -9.50
C ILE A 284 6.37 -8.28 -9.92
N ILE A 285 5.37 -8.10 -9.07
CA ILE A 285 3.99 -8.51 -9.30
C ILE A 285 3.17 -7.24 -9.56
N PHE A 286 2.96 -6.95 -10.84
CA PHE A 286 2.21 -5.80 -11.32
C PHE A 286 1.05 -6.24 -12.20
N GLY A 287 -0.15 -5.73 -11.94
CA GLY A 287 -1.36 -6.19 -12.61
C GLY A 287 -2.62 -5.95 -11.79
N TYR A 288 -3.65 -6.76 -11.98
CA TYR A 288 -4.93 -6.59 -11.30
C TYR A 288 -5.16 -7.67 -10.24
N GLY A 289 -5.89 -7.35 -9.17
CA GLY A 289 -6.11 -8.23 -8.02
C GLY A 289 -7.47 -8.02 -7.35
N ASP A 290 -8.50 -7.67 -8.13
CA ASP A 290 -9.89 -7.63 -7.69
C ASP A 290 -10.63 -8.89 -8.15
N GLU A 291 -10.45 -10.01 -7.43
CA GLU A 291 -11.19 -11.25 -7.72
C GLU A 291 -12.66 -11.17 -7.30
N LEU A 292 -13.00 -10.17 -6.49
CA LEU A 292 -14.37 -9.90 -6.03
C LEU A 292 -15.18 -9.08 -7.05
N ASP A 293 -14.62 -8.77 -8.22
CA ASP A 293 -15.34 -8.17 -9.34
C ASP A 293 -16.07 -9.26 -10.14
N ASP A 294 -17.35 -9.07 -10.42
CA ASP A 294 -18.19 -10.08 -11.09
C ASP A 294 -17.61 -10.54 -12.44
N PHE A 295 -16.89 -9.66 -13.14
CA PHE A 295 -16.29 -9.97 -14.43
C PHE A 295 -15.08 -10.89 -14.29
N TYR A 296 -14.41 -10.94 -13.14
CA TYR A 296 -13.30 -11.88 -12.92
C TYR A 296 -13.74 -13.32 -13.17
N SER A 297 -14.94 -13.68 -12.69
CA SER A 297 -15.52 -15.01 -12.93
C SER A 297 -15.77 -15.32 -14.42
N VAL A 298 -15.95 -14.29 -15.26
CA VAL A 298 -16.07 -14.44 -16.71
C VAL A 298 -14.71 -14.77 -17.31
N ILE A 299 -13.66 -14.08 -16.86
CA ILE A 299 -12.27 -14.32 -17.29
C ILE A 299 -11.84 -15.75 -16.95
N GLU A 300 -12.09 -16.21 -15.72
CA GLU A 300 -11.73 -17.57 -15.31
C GLU A 300 -12.42 -18.64 -16.18
N LYS A 301 -13.70 -18.43 -16.53
CA LYS A 301 -14.49 -19.35 -17.36
C LYS A 301 -14.03 -19.40 -18.82
N LEU A 302 -13.14 -18.50 -19.26
CA LEU A 302 -12.56 -18.56 -20.61
C LEU A 302 -11.64 -19.77 -20.79
N ASN A 303 -11.12 -20.36 -19.70
CA ASN A 303 -10.12 -21.43 -19.73
C ASN A 303 -8.91 -21.10 -20.61
N ASP A 304 -8.47 -19.84 -20.58
CA ASP A 304 -7.31 -19.33 -21.32
C ASP A 304 -6.35 -18.66 -20.33
N ASN A 305 -5.19 -19.30 -20.13
CA ASN A 305 -4.20 -18.89 -19.15
C ASN A 305 -3.57 -17.53 -19.49
N ASP A 306 -3.60 -17.09 -20.75
CA ASP A 306 -3.06 -15.79 -21.15
C ASP A 306 -3.81 -14.64 -20.44
N PHE A 307 -5.09 -14.82 -20.11
CA PHE A 307 -5.85 -13.81 -19.35
C PHE A 307 -5.47 -13.75 -17.87
N LEU A 308 -4.88 -14.81 -17.34
CA LEU A 308 -4.55 -14.95 -15.92
C LEU A 308 -3.09 -14.57 -15.61
N GLU A 309 -2.27 -14.34 -16.64
CA GLU A 309 -0.83 -14.06 -16.54
C GLU A 309 -0.51 -12.87 -15.61
N ASN A 310 -1.36 -11.84 -15.64
CA ASN A 310 -1.19 -10.58 -14.91
C ASN A 310 -2.14 -10.44 -13.70
N VAL A 311 -2.67 -11.55 -13.21
CA VAL A 311 -3.45 -11.60 -11.96
C VAL A 311 -2.50 -11.63 -10.76
N LYS A 312 -2.63 -10.69 -9.83
CA LYS A 312 -1.75 -10.58 -8.67
C LYS A 312 -1.84 -11.79 -7.75
N SER A 313 -3.04 -12.24 -7.41
CA SER A 313 -3.28 -13.37 -6.51
C SER A 313 -2.67 -14.68 -7.01
N ILE A 314 -2.75 -14.95 -8.31
CA ILE A 314 -2.05 -16.08 -8.95
C ILE A 314 -0.54 -15.89 -8.83
N ASN A 315 -0.05 -14.68 -9.12
CA ASN A 315 1.37 -14.37 -9.06
C ASN A 315 1.95 -14.38 -7.63
N TYR A 316 1.14 -14.19 -6.59
CA TYR A 316 1.59 -14.35 -5.19
C TYR A 316 2.06 -15.77 -4.88
N SER A 317 1.61 -16.79 -5.62
CA SER A 317 2.09 -18.17 -5.48
C SER A 317 3.55 -18.37 -5.89
N LYS A 318 4.16 -17.40 -6.59
CA LYS A 318 5.56 -17.46 -7.03
C LYS A 318 6.55 -17.33 -5.88
N THR A 319 6.11 -16.87 -4.70
CA THR A 319 6.96 -16.68 -3.52
C THR A 319 6.26 -17.11 -2.24
N GLU A 320 7.00 -17.22 -1.13
CA GLU A 320 6.42 -17.55 0.17
C GLU A 320 5.77 -16.34 0.87
N ASN A 321 5.84 -15.14 0.30
CA ASN A 321 5.44 -13.90 0.99
C ASN A 321 3.97 -13.87 1.38
N TYR A 322 3.07 -14.38 0.52
CA TYR A 322 1.65 -14.47 0.88
C TYR A 322 1.39 -15.50 1.98
N LYS A 323 2.13 -16.62 1.99
CA LYS A 323 2.05 -17.62 3.06
C LYS A 323 2.55 -17.05 4.40
N LYS A 324 3.66 -16.29 4.38
CA LYS A 324 4.16 -15.56 5.56
C LYS A 324 3.11 -14.59 6.09
N LEU A 325 2.45 -13.84 5.20
CA LEU A 325 1.35 -12.95 5.58
C LEU A 325 0.24 -13.71 6.30
N LEU A 326 -0.21 -14.85 5.76
CA LEU A 326 -1.22 -15.69 6.41
C LEU A 326 -0.75 -16.15 7.81
N GLN A 327 0.48 -16.62 7.93
CA GLN A 327 1.06 -17.01 9.23
C GLN A 327 1.09 -15.84 10.22
N THR A 328 1.43 -14.63 9.78
CA THR A 328 1.43 -13.43 10.63
C THR A 328 0.02 -13.11 11.15
N ILE A 329 -1.00 -13.11 10.29
CA ILE A 329 -2.37 -12.75 10.68
C ILE A 329 -3.06 -13.84 11.53
N ASP A 330 -2.63 -15.10 11.37
CA ASP A 330 -3.10 -16.23 12.15
C ASP A 330 -2.41 -16.37 13.51
N SER A 331 -1.21 -15.80 13.67
CA SER A 331 -0.40 -15.95 14.89
C SER A 331 -0.98 -15.31 16.15
N GLY A 332 -1.90 -14.35 16.01
CA GLY A 332 -2.51 -13.65 17.13
C GLY A 332 -3.22 -12.36 16.72
N MET A 333 -3.79 -11.65 17.71
CA MET A 333 -4.45 -10.36 17.49
C MET A 333 -3.49 -9.33 16.88
N TYR A 334 -4.01 -8.53 15.94
CA TYR A 334 -3.20 -7.51 15.28
C TYR A 334 -3.94 -6.21 14.97
N GLN A 335 -3.17 -5.13 14.95
CA GLN A 335 -3.57 -3.81 14.51
C GLN A 335 -2.89 -3.48 13.18
N ILE A 336 -3.61 -2.81 12.28
CA ILE A 336 -3.09 -2.35 11.00
C ILE A 336 -2.88 -0.85 11.03
N TYR A 337 -1.68 -0.41 10.66
CA TYR A 337 -1.37 0.99 10.38
C TYR A 337 -1.28 1.18 8.87
N VAL A 338 -2.26 1.89 8.31
CA VAL A 338 -2.27 2.24 6.88
C VAL A 338 -1.44 3.51 6.71
N MET A 339 -0.22 3.36 6.18
CA MET A 339 0.72 4.46 5.99
C MET A 339 1.03 4.62 4.50
N GLY A 340 0.40 5.60 3.86
CA GLY A 340 0.67 5.90 2.47
C GLY A 340 0.23 4.82 1.47
N HIS A 341 -0.55 3.83 1.89
CA HIS A 341 -1.20 2.90 0.98
C HIS A 341 -2.53 3.48 0.49
N SER A 342 -2.82 3.36 -0.80
CA SER A 342 -4.06 3.88 -1.40
C SER A 342 -5.28 3.02 -1.04
N CYS A 343 -5.06 1.76 -0.66
CA CYS A 343 -6.09 0.73 -0.42
C CYS A 343 -7.04 0.57 -1.61
N GLY A 344 -6.52 0.78 -2.83
CA GLY A 344 -7.28 0.72 -4.07
C GLY A 344 -7.82 -0.67 -4.39
N ASN A 345 -8.69 -0.74 -5.40
CA ASN A 345 -9.35 -1.98 -5.78
C ASN A 345 -8.38 -3.02 -6.37
N SER A 346 -7.23 -2.60 -6.91
CA SER A 346 -6.28 -3.53 -7.53
C SER A 346 -5.67 -4.53 -6.54
N ASP A 347 -5.80 -4.31 -5.23
CA ASP A 347 -5.34 -5.21 -4.16
C ASP A 347 -6.50 -5.74 -3.29
N ARG A 348 -7.74 -5.59 -3.77
CA ARG A 348 -8.96 -5.77 -2.97
C ARG A 348 -9.07 -7.14 -2.33
N THR A 349 -8.73 -8.22 -3.03
CA THR A 349 -8.78 -9.59 -2.48
C THR A 349 -7.89 -9.72 -1.24
N LEU A 350 -6.65 -9.26 -1.32
CA LEU A 350 -5.70 -9.36 -0.21
C LEU A 350 -6.09 -8.43 0.93
N LEU A 351 -6.45 -7.19 0.63
CA LEU A 351 -6.88 -6.23 1.64
C LEU A 351 -8.15 -6.70 2.37
N ASN A 352 -9.11 -7.33 1.67
CA ASN A 352 -10.28 -7.93 2.29
C ASN A 352 -9.89 -9.03 3.28
N THR A 353 -9.00 -9.94 2.88
CA THR A 353 -8.47 -11.01 3.75
C THR A 353 -7.90 -10.42 5.04
N LEU A 354 -7.06 -9.38 4.91
CA LEU A 354 -6.41 -8.74 6.04
C LEU A 354 -7.39 -7.95 6.93
N PHE A 355 -8.31 -7.19 6.33
CA PHE A 355 -9.20 -6.29 7.07
C PHE A 355 -10.37 -7.00 7.74
N GLU A 356 -10.84 -8.12 7.17
CA GLU A 356 -11.98 -8.88 7.71
C GLU A 356 -11.59 -10.08 8.56
N HIS A 357 -10.29 -10.42 8.65
CA HIS A 357 -9.78 -11.48 9.52
C HIS A 357 -10.26 -11.34 10.97
N ASP A 358 -10.47 -12.45 11.66
CA ASP A 358 -11.00 -12.42 13.03
C ASP A 358 -9.98 -12.00 14.10
N ASN A 359 -8.70 -11.93 13.73
CA ASN A 359 -7.66 -11.37 14.59
C ASN A 359 -7.38 -9.89 14.34
N CYS A 360 -7.96 -9.29 13.28
CA CYS A 360 -7.83 -7.85 13.04
C CYS A 360 -8.68 -7.07 14.04
N ILE A 361 -8.03 -6.39 14.99
CA ILE A 361 -8.70 -5.65 16.07
C ILE A 361 -8.76 -4.14 15.85
N SER A 362 -7.99 -3.59 14.90
CA SER A 362 -7.92 -2.15 14.64
C SER A 362 -7.31 -1.85 13.28
N ILE A 363 -7.80 -0.81 12.60
CA ILE A 363 -7.25 -0.25 11.35
C ILE A 363 -7.13 1.26 11.52
N LYS A 364 -5.91 1.74 11.75
CA LYS A 364 -5.59 3.16 11.92
C LYS A 364 -5.05 3.75 10.62
N ILE A 365 -5.57 4.92 10.24
CA ILE A 365 -5.19 5.61 9.00
C ILE A 365 -4.23 6.74 9.33
N PHE A 366 -3.02 6.70 8.74
CA PHE A 366 -2.10 7.83 8.74
C PHE A 366 -2.25 8.59 7.43
N TYR A 367 -2.97 9.71 7.48
CA TYR A 367 -3.39 10.44 6.29
C TYR A 367 -2.35 11.46 5.82
N HIS A 368 -2.44 11.87 4.56
CA HIS A 368 -1.67 12.96 3.99
C HIS A 368 -2.45 14.28 4.12
N GLN A 369 -1.83 15.27 4.78
CA GLN A 369 -2.33 16.65 4.82
C GLN A 369 -1.91 17.37 3.54
N LYS A 370 -2.89 17.90 2.80
CA LYS A 370 -2.66 18.69 1.59
C LYS A 370 -2.48 20.16 1.95
N GLU A 371 -3.42 20.70 2.72
CA GLU A 371 -3.49 22.11 3.14
C GLU A 371 -4.14 22.20 4.53
N GLN A 372 -4.21 23.40 5.12
CA GLN A 372 -4.93 23.59 6.39
C GLN A 372 -6.41 23.19 6.22
N GLY A 373 -6.85 22.19 6.99
CA GLY A 373 -8.22 21.67 6.94
C GLY A 373 -8.54 20.71 5.79
N LYS A 374 -7.59 20.43 4.88
CA LYS A 374 -7.77 19.53 3.74
C LYS A 374 -6.77 18.38 3.78
N ASP A 375 -7.28 17.16 3.82
CA ASP A 375 -6.51 15.91 3.86
C ASP A 375 -7.16 14.83 2.99
N ASN A 376 -6.51 13.68 2.88
CA ASN A 376 -7.02 12.52 2.14
C ASN A 376 -7.61 11.42 3.05
N TYR A 377 -7.91 11.69 4.33
CA TYR A 377 -8.42 10.66 5.24
C TYR A 377 -9.69 10.01 4.68
N LEU A 378 -10.66 10.82 4.24
CA LEU A 378 -11.93 10.32 3.71
C LEU A 378 -11.75 9.54 2.41
N ASP A 379 -10.73 9.85 1.62
CA ASP A 379 -10.45 9.13 0.38
C ASP A 379 -9.90 7.73 0.70
N ILE A 380 -8.95 7.64 1.65
CA ILE A 380 -8.44 6.35 2.14
C ILE A 380 -9.56 5.54 2.79
N TYR A 381 -10.40 6.17 3.63
CA TYR A 381 -11.54 5.50 4.27
C TYR A 381 -12.51 4.92 3.24
N LYS A 382 -12.86 5.69 2.19
CA LYS A 382 -13.73 5.20 1.10
C LYS A 382 -13.10 3.99 0.41
N ASN A 383 -11.80 4.01 0.15
CA ASN A 383 -11.10 2.90 -0.47
C ASN A 383 -11.08 1.66 0.44
N ILE A 384 -10.74 1.81 1.72
CA ILE A 384 -10.87 0.75 2.72
C ILE A 384 -12.30 0.20 2.75
N SER A 385 -13.33 1.05 2.71
CA SER A 385 -14.73 0.61 2.77
C SER A 385 -15.14 -0.32 1.62
N ARG A 386 -14.49 -0.22 0.44
CA ARG A 386 -14.71 -1.11 -0.72
C ARG A 386 -14.11 -2.50 -0.52
N ASN A 387 -13.10 -2.61 0.33
CA ASN A 387 -12.46 -3.88 0.70
C ASN A 387 -13.19 -4.63 1.81
N PHE A 388 -14.31 -4.10 2.34
CA PHE A 388 -15.15 -4.79 3.32
C PHE A 388 -16.44 -5.30 2.68
N ASN A 389 -16.76 -6.57 2.92
CA ASN A 389 -18.08 -7.15 2.69
C ASN A 389 -19.01 -6.89 3.88
N ASN A 390 -18.49 -6.93 5.10
CA ASN A 390 -19.21 -6.67 6.34
C ASN A 390 -19.01 -5.22 6.82
N LYS A 391 -20.05 -4.38 6.63
CA LYS A 391 -20.00 -2.97 7.03
C LYS A 391 -20.04 -2.73 8.55
N ALA A 392 -20.48 -3.72 9.34
CA ALA A 392 -20.38 -3.63 10.80
C ALA A 392 -18.92 -3.78 11.25
N LYS A 393 -18.20 -4.80 10.73
CA LYS A 393 -16.75 -4.97 10.95
C LYS A 393 -15.97 -3.71 10.52
N LEU A 394 -16.33 -3.10 9.39
CA LEU A 394 -15.73 -1.83 8.94
C LEU A 394 -15.84 -0.71 9.99
N ARG A 395 -17.06 -0.44 10.48
CA ARG A 395 -17.32 0.67 11.41
C ARG A 395 -16.71 0.44 12.79
N ASP A 396 -16.57 -0.83 13.18
CA ASP A 396 -15.99 -1.24 14.46
C ASP A 396 -14.45 -1.17 14.42
N ARG A 397 -13.83 -1.59 13.32
CA ARG A 397 -12.36 -1.73 13.22
C ARG A 397 -11.64 -0.48 12.74
N VAL A 398 -12.25 0.31 11.87
CA VAL A 398 -11.57 1.50 11.32
C VAL A 398 -11.64 2.63 12.32
N VAL A 399 -10.47 3.05 12.80
CA VAL A 399 -10.29 4.09 13.81
C VAL A 399 -10.87 5.41 13.30
N ASN A 400 -11.58 6.13 14.17
CA ASN A 400 -12.14 7.44 13.83
C ASN A 400 -11.04 8.45 13.50
N LYS A 401 -11.32 9.39 12.59
CA LYS A 401 -10.40 10.48 12.20
C LYS A 401 -9.82 11.24 13.40
N ASN A 402 -10.61 11.44 14.45
CA ASN A 402 -10.19 12.18 15.65
C ASN A 402 -9.03 11.51 16.41
N TYR A 403 -8.88 10.19 16.27
CA TYR A 403 -7.77 9.41 16.83
C TYR A 403 -6.67 9.11 15.80
N SER A 404 -6.86 9.57 14.55
CA SER A 404 -5.91 9.42 13.46
C SER A 404 -5.05 10.67 13.28
N HIS A 405 -3.86 10.51 12.72
CA HIS A 405 -2.88 11.58 12.60
C HIS A 405 -2.28 11.66 11.18
N PRO A 406 -1.76 12.82 10.78
CA PRO A 406 -1.03 12.90 9.51
C PRO A 406 0.23 12.03 9.57
N LEU A 407 0.54 11.30 8.49
CA LEU A 407 1.79 10.54 8.38
C LEU A 407 3.01 11.47 8.52
N VAL A 408 2.96 12.60 7.82
CA VAL A 408 3.95 13.69 7.92
C VAL A 408 3.18 15.01 8.08
N PRO A 409 3.44 15.82 9.13
CA PRO A 409 2.83 17.13 9.30
C PRO A 409 3.15 18.10 8.15
N ILE A 410 2.18 18.93 7.77
CA ILE A 410 2.32 19.89 6.65
C ILE A 410 3.55 20.82 6.77
N LYS A 411 3.94 21.18 8.00
CA LYS A 411 5.11 22.04 8.26
C LYS A 411 6.42 21.39 7.81
N LEU A 412 6.54 20.06 7.95
CA LEU A 412 7.72 19.31 7.52
C LEU A 412 7.70 19.08 6.01
N GLN A 413 6.52 18.84 5.43
CA GLN A 413 6.35 18.69 3.99
C GLN A 413 6.80 19.96 3.23
N ASN A 414 6.38 21.15 3.70
CA ASN A 414 6.72 22.41 3.02
C ASN A 414 8.22 22.74 3.08
N LYS A 415 8.90 22.41 4.17
CA LYS A 415 10.36 22.58 4.31
C LYS A 415 11.18 21.65 3.42
N SER A 416 10.58 20.55 2.94
CA SER A 416 11.25 19.61 2.03
C SER A 416 11.17 20.02 0.56
N LYS A 417 10.28 20.96 0.22
CA LYS A 417 10.07 21.49 -1.15
C LYS A 417 10.79 22.81 -1.42
N SER A 418 11.33 23.44 -0.36
CA SER A 418 12.17 24.65 -0.40
C SER A 418 13.64 24.25 -0.33
#